data_AF-A0A958QVG7-F1
#
_entry.id   AF-A0A958QVG7-F1
#
_cell.length_a   1.000
_cell.length_b   1.000
_cell.length_c   1.000
_cell.angle_alpha   90.00
_cell.angle_beta   90.00
_cell.angle_gamma   90.00
#
_symmetry.space_group_name_H-M   'P 1'
#
loop_
_entity.id
_entity.type
_entity.pdbx_description
1 polymer ?
#
loop_
_entity_poly.entity_id
_entity_poly.type
_entity_poly.pdbx_seq_one_letter_code
_entity_poly.pdbx_strand_id
1 'polypeptide(L)' 'ADLLSLTLNTVKVHTRNIYRKLDVGSRTQAISRAKSLKILRG' A
#
# COMPACT_ATOMS: atom_id res chain seq x y z
N ALA A 1 6.77 -16.11 -7.70
CA ALA A 1 6.59 -14.66 -7.90
C ALA A 1 7.59 -13.94 -7.01
N ASP A 2 8.85 -14.10 -7.41
CA ASP A 2 10.06 -13.55 -6.83
C ASP A 2 10.27 -12.12 -7.36
N LEU A 3 9.41 -11.18 -6.96
CA LEU A 3 9.63 -9.77 -7.34
C LEU A 3 10.34 -8.97 -6.25
N LEU A 4 10.40 -9.49 -5.03
CA LEU A 4 11.25 -9.07 -3.92
C LEU A 4 11.29 -10.29 -2.98
N SER A 5 12.46 -10.77 -2.55
CA SER A 5 12.62 -11.96 -1.67
C SER A 5 12.03 -11.71 -0.27
N LEU A 6 10.71 -11.55 -0.17
CA LEU A 6 9.99 -11.13 1.02
C LEU A 6 8.97 -12.18 1.45
N THR A 7 8.82 -12.32 2.76
CA THR A 7 7.77 -13.15 3.34
C THR A 7 6.39 -12.48 3.21
N LEU A 8 5.34 -13.29 3.20
CA LEU A 8 3.95 -12.80 3.24
C LEU A 8 3.68 -11.88 4.44
N ASN A 9 4.29 -12.18 5.59
CA ASN A 9 4.15 -11.36 6.79
C ASN A 9 4.71 -9.95 6.57
N THR A 10 5.89 -9.84 5.94
CA THR A 10 6.52 -8.55 5.62
C THR A 10 5.62 -7.71 4.70
N VAL A 11 5.03 -8.32 3.67
CA VAL A 11 4.07 -7.64 2.79
C VAL A 11 2.84 -7.12 3.57
N LYS A 12 2.29 -7.93 4.48
CA LYS A 12 1.14 -7.54 5.32
C LYS A 12 1.46 -6.36 6.23
N VAL A 13 2.63 -6.36 6.86
CA VAL A 13 3.08 -5.27 7.73
C VAL A 13 3.24 -3.97 6.93
N HIS A 14 3.88 -4.02 5.76
CA HIS A 14 4.03 -2.82 4.93
C HIS A 14 2.68 -2.30 4.42
N THR A 15 1.77 -3.20 4.02
CA THR A 15 0.41 -2.83 3.60
C THR A 15 -0.35 -2.11 4.72
N ARG A 16 -0.33 -2.64 5.95
CA ARG A 16 -0.96 -2.00 7.11
C ARG A 16 -0.36 -0.62 7.41
N ASN A 17 0.97 -0.49 7.32
CA ASN A 17 1.64 0.78 7.52
C ASN A 17 1.29 1.80 6.45
N ILE A 18 1.17 1.40 5.18
CA ILE A 18 0.71 2.27 4.10
C ILE A 18 -0.71 2.73 4.36
N TYR A 19 -1.61 1.83 4.75
CA TYR A 19 -2.99 2.18 5.10
C TYR A 19 -3.07 3.19 6.25
N ARG A 20 -2.28 2.99 7.30
CA ARG A 20 -2.19 3.93 8.42
C ARG A 20 -1.62 5.30 7.99
N LYS A 21 -0.61 5.32 7.12
CA LYS A 21 -0.01 6.58 6.61
C LYS A 21 -0.95 7.35 5.68
N LEU A 22 -1.79 6.63 4.93
CA LEU A 22 -2.76 7.23 4.02
C LEU A 22 -4.12 7.50 4.69
N ASP A 23 -4.30 7.05 5.94
CA ASP A 23 -5.55 7.10 6.71
C ASP A 23 -6.73 6.43 5.99
N VAL A 24 -6.54 5.16 5.60
CA VAL A 24 -7.52 4.39 4.78
C VAL A 24 -7.72 2.97 5.31
N GLY A 25 -8.90 2.40 5.04
CA GLY A 25 -9.27 1.05 5.49
C GLY A 25 -9.08 -0.07 4.46
N SER A 26 -8.83 0.24 3.19
CA SER A 26 -8.79 -0.76 2.12
C SER A 26 -7.81 -0.43 0.99
N ARG A 27 -7.49 -1.44 0.18
CA ARG A 27 -6.58 -1.32 -0.98
C ARG A 27 -7.09 -0.28 -1.98
N THR A 28 -8.39 -0.31 -2.27
CA THR A 28 -9.01 0.61 -3.23
C THR A 28 -8.93 2.06 -2.74
N GLN A 29 -9.21 2.30 -1.45
CA GLN A 29 -9.06 3.62 -0.85
C GLN A 29 -7.60 4.08 -0.86
N ALA A 30 -6.65 3.18 -0.56
CA ALA A 30 -5.23 3.48 -0.62
C ALA A 30 -4.76 3.90 -2.02
N ILE A 31 -5.21 3.20 -3.07
CA ILE A 31 -4.89 3.55 -4.46
C ILE A 31 -5.50 4.91 -4.82
N SER A 32 -6.78 5.12 -4.51
CA SER A 32 -7.47 6.40 -4.78
C SER A 32 -6.77 7.57 -4.08
N ARG A 33 -6.46 7.41 -2.78
CA ARG A 33 -5.75 8.41 -1.97
C ARG A 33 -4.32 8.65 -2.45
N ALA A 34 -3.59 7.60 -2.84
CA ALA A 34 -2.24 7.74 -3.38
C ALA A 34 -2.22 8.47 -4.73
N LYS A 35 -3.24 8.25 -5.58
CA LYS A 35 -3.43 9.00 -6.83
C LYS A 35 -3.79 10.47 -6.56
N SER A 36 -4.70 10.75 -5.63
CA SER A 36 -5.07 12.14 -5.28
C SER A 36 -3.88 12.93 -4.73
N LEU A 37 -2.99 12.27 -4.00
CA LEU A 37 -1.76 12.85 -3.46
C LEU A 37 -0.59 12.86 -4.47
N LYS A 38 -0.79 12.36 -5.70
CA LYS A 38 0.25 12.22 -6.75
C LYS A 38 1.48 11.39 -6.33
N ILE A 39 1.34 10.54 -5.31
CA ILE A 39 2.38 9.59 -4.86
C ILE A 39 2.45 8.40 -5.83
N LEU A 40 1.29 7.97 -6.33
CA LEU A 40 1.18 6.92 -7.33
C LEU A 40 0.76 7.54 -8.66
N ARG A 41 1.53 7.28 -9.71
CA ARG A 41 1.13 7.65 -11.08
C ARG A 41 0.03 6.69 -11.55
N GLY A 42 -0.99 7.25 -12.20
CA GLY A 42 -2.05 6.49 -12.87
C GLY A 42 -1.59 6.00 -14.23
#